data_AF-A0A4Q2LLX3-F1
#
_entry.id   AF-A0A4Q2LLX3-F1
#
_cell.length_a   1.000
_cell.length_b   1.000
_cell.length_c   1.000
_cell.angle_alpha   90.00
_cell.angle_beta   90.00
_cell.angle_gamma   90.00
#
_symmetry.space_group_name_H-M   'P 1'
#
loop_
_entity.id
_entity.type
_entity.pdbx_description
1 polymer ?
#
loop_
_entity_poly.entity_id
_entity_poly.type
_entity_poly.pdbx_seq_one_letter_code
_entity_poly.pdbx_strand_id
1 'polypeptide(L)'
;MEALIKYIHNKQFWTDFLWLTAEDRTYPELENAIVSLPITDRLMLQLELDEDFSLLSLLLVERSKEEGVEIAWDDEAHPHPFALRLEELDAISDAASRYPGYNGPSALPFLLLFRFTAVLPEEWHRFETKLTAAFNSLQLFTAEELGELIAHITHMKFLDFHWIHTGQNWVLVGDDAYSLRNHHNDQFPFAQLEEIIQSLG
;
A
#
# COMPACT_ATOMS: atom_id res chain seq x y z
N MET A 1 -5.60 13.20 4.82
CA MET A 1 -5.34 12.54 6.13
C MET A 1 -6.48 12.72 7.13
N GLU A 2 -6.98 13.94 7.35
CA GLU A 2 -8.04 14.20 8.35
C GLU A 2 -9.33 13.40 8.13
N ALA A 3 -9.80 13.26 6.88
CA ALA A 3 -10.98 12.45 6.57
C ALA A 3 -10.78 10.98 6.95
N LEU A 4 -9.65 10.39 6.54
CA LEU A 4 -9.27 9.01 6.83
C LEU A 4 -9.19 8.72 8.34
N ILE A 5 -8.61 9.63 9.13
CA ILE A 5 -8.41 9.44 10.58
C ILE A 5 -9.74 9.14 11.32
N LYS A 6 -10.87 9.62 10.82
CA LYS A 6 -12.20 9.31 11.41
C LYS A 6 -12.53 7.83 11.37
N TYR A 7 -12.02 7.10 10.37
CA TYR A 7 -12.40 5.72 10.10
C TYR A 7 -11.36 4.69 10.51
N ILE A 8 -10.08 5.05 10.64
CA ILE A 8 -9.01 4.07 10.97
C ILE A 8 -9.20 3.38 12.34
N HIS A 9 -10.05 3.92 13.21
CA HIS A 9 -10.43 3.30 14.48
C HIS A 9 -11.72 2.47 14.41
N ASN A 10 -12.26 2.26 13.21
CA ASN A 10 -13.42 1.42 12.97
C ASN A 10 -12.96 0.11 12.34
N LYS A 11 -13.27 -1.01 12.99
CA LYS A 11 -13.01 -2.36 12.46
C LYS A 11 -13.59 -2.53 11.04
N GLN A 12 -14.79 -2.00 10.83
CA GLN A 12 -15.51 -2.11 9.56
C GLN A 12 -14.76 -1.42 8.42
N PHE A 13 -14.14 -0.27 8.67
CA PHE A 13 -13.33 0.42 7.66
C PHE A 13 -12.22 -0.48 7.12
N TRP A 14 -11.55 -1.23 7.98
CA TRP A 14 -10.48 -2.12 7.57
C TRP A 14 -10.97 -3.35 6.81
N THR A 15 -12.14 -3.88 7.16
CA THR A 15 -12.71 -5.01 6.41
C THR A 15 -13.18 -4.57 5.03
N ASP A 16 -13.75 -3.37 4.92
CA ASP A 16 -14.26 -2.81 3.65
C ASP A 16 -13.07 -2.39 2.76
N PHE A 17 -12.06 -1.72 3.34
CA PHE A 17 -10.80 -1.38 2.66
C PHE A 17 -10.03 -2.62 2.18
N LEU A 18 -10.30 -3.81 2.70
CA LEU A 18 -9.71 -5.07 2.25
C LEU A 18 -10.69 -5.95 1.47
N TRP A 19 -11.85 -5.40 1.10
CA TRP A 19 -12.90 -6.07 0.33
C TRP A 19 -13.32 -7.42 0.93
N LEU A 20 -13.36 -7.52 2.26
CA LEU A 20 -13.77 -8.73 2.98
C LEU A 20 -15.28 -8.87 3.09
N THR A 21 -16.00 -7.76 2.96
CA THR A 21 -17.45 -7.70 3.14
C THR A 21 -18.11 -7.41 1.81
N ALA A 22 -19.15 -8.18 1.48
CA ALA A 22 -19.97 -7.96 0.28
C ALA A 22 -21.06 -6.90 0.47
N GLU A 23 -20.88 -5.96 1.41
CA GLU A 23 -21.85 -4.90 1.67
C GLU A 23 -21.46 -3.66 0.87
N ASP A 24 -22.39 -3.15 0.05
CA ASP A 24 -22.26 -1.88 -0.69
C ASP A 24 -22.30 -0.69 0.29
N ARG A 25 -21.22 -0.50 1.06
CA ARG A 25 -21.08 0.61 2.01
C ARG A 25 -20.23 1.71 1.39
N THR A 26 -20.67 2.95 1.61
CA THR A 26 -19.91 4.14 1.23
C THR A 26 -19.45 4.94 2.44
N TYR A 27 -18.36 5.68 2.24
CA TYR A 27 -17.71 6.61 3.14
C TYR A 27 -17.66 7.98 2.44
N PRO A 28 -18.74 8.76 2.44
CA PRO A 28 -18.84 9.97 1.61
C PRO A 28 -17.73 11.00 1.85
N GLU A 29 -17.19 11.09 3.07
CA GLU A 29 -16.05 11.95 3.36
C GLU A 29 -14.73 11.49 2.73
N LEU A 30 -14.69 10.28 2.17
CA LEU A 30 -13.59 9.74 1.40
C LEU A 30 -13.75 9.93 -0.11
N GLU A 31 -14.84 10.52 -0.59
CA GLU A 31 -15.02 10.83 -2.01
C GLU A 31 -13.85 11.73 -2.50
N ASN A 32 -13.04 11.21 -3.41
CA ASN A 32 -11.81 11.84 -3.91
C ASN A 32 -10.79 12.18 -2.79
N ALA A 33 -10.75 11.40 -1.71
CA ALA A 33 -9.84 11.67 -0.61
C ALA A 33 -8.40 11.30 -0.96
N ILE A 34 -7.49 12.23 -0.68
CA ILE A 34 -6.05 12.02 -0.87
C ILE A 34 -5.36 11.84 0.48
N VAL A 35 -4.69 10.71 0.62
CA VAL A 35 -3.85 10.36 1.77
C VAL A 35 -2.39 10.56 1.40
N SER A 36 -1.85 11.69 1.84
CA SER A 36 -0.46 12.06 1.65
C SER A 36 0.45 11.40 2.68
N LEU A 37 1.42 10.62 2.21
CA LEU A 37 2.46 9.96 2.99
C LEU A 37 3.82 10.59 2.64
N PRO A 38 4.25 11.63 3.36
CA PRO A 38 5.51 12.30 3.09
C PRO A 38 6.69 11.39 3.44
N ILE A 39 7.67 11.24 2.55
CA ILE A 39 8.80 10.33 2.75
C ILE A 39 10.09 11.12 2.95
N THR A 40 10.33 12.10 2.07
CA THR A 40 11.43 13.06 2.16
C THR A 40 10.90 14.49 2.00
N ASP A 41 11.79 15.47 2.08
CA ASP A 41 11.47 16.87 1.78
C ASP A 41 11.14 17.13 0.32
N ARG A 42 11.45 16.18 -0.56
CA ARG A 42 11.21 16.27 -2.00
C ARG A 42 10.11 15.33 -2.47
N LEU A 43 10.00 14.14 -1.89
CA LEU A 43 9.19 13.04 -2.43
C LEU A 43 8.17 12.54 -1.40
N MET A 44 7.01 12.14 -1.90
CA MET A 44 5.92 11.57 -1.11
C MET A 44 5.12 10.56 -1.94
N LEU A 45 4.41 9.68 -1.26
CA LEU A 45 3.35 8.90 -1.88
C LEU A 45 2.00 9.54 -1.58
N GLN A 46 1.08 9.46 -2.54
CA GLN A 46 -0.32 9.82 -2.36
C GLN A 46 -1.18 8.60 -2.68
N LEU A 47 -2.03 8.24 -1.73
CA LEU A 47 -3.07 7.24 -1.95
C LEU A 47 -4.39 7.97 -2.16
N GLU A 48 -4.93 7.86 -3.36
CA GLU A 48 -6.25 8.35 -3.73
C GLU A 48 -7.27 7.25 -3.48
N LEU A 49 -8.35 7.63 -2.82
CA LEU A 49 -9.46 6.77 -2.41
C LEU A 49 -10.76 7.38 -2.95
N ASP A 50 -11.71 6.52 -3.31
CA ASP A 50 -13.11 6.88 -3.44
C ASP A 50 -13.91 6.45 -2.19
N GLU A 51 -15.22 6.70 -2.21
CA GLU A 51 -16.08 6.48 -1.06
C GLU A 51 -16.38 5.00 -0.78
N ASP A 52 -16.25 4.10 -1.74
CA ASP A 52 -16.54 2.67 -1.62
C ASP A 52 -15.31 1.78 -1.80
N PHE A 53 -14.14 2.38 -2.01
CA PHE A 53 -12.89 1.69 -2.36
C PHE A 53 -12.97 0.93 -3.69
N SER A 54 -13.87 1.32 -4.60
CA SER A 54 -13.98 0.71 -5.93
C SER A 54 -12.77 1.04 -6.82
N LEU A 55 -12.09 2.15 -6.52
CA LEU A 55 -10.83 2.53 -7.14
C LEU A 55 -9.86 3.09 -6.09
N LEU A 56 -8.70 2.44 -5.99
CA LEU A 56 -7.55 2.95 -5.27
C LEU A 56 -6.44 3.29 -6.24
N SER A 57 -5.82 4.46 -6.11
CA SER A 57 -4.63 4.82 -6.89
C SER A 57 -3.47 5.22 -5.98
N LEU A 58 -2.28 4.70 -6.25
CA LEU A 58 -1.05 5.05 -5.56
C LEU A 58 -0.17 5.86 -6.51
N LEU A 59 0.10 7.10 -6.14
CA LEU A 59 0.92 8.02 -6.91
C LEU A 59 2.24 8.31 -6.19
N LEU A 60 3.30 8.44 -6.99
CA LEU A 60 4.57 9.01 -6.60
C LEU A 60 4.60 10.50 -6.95
N VAL A 61 4.75 11.35 -5.95
CA VAL A 61 4.66 12.80 -6.11
C VAL A 61 5.95 13.48 -5.67
N GLU A 62 6.46 14.35 -6.53
CA GLU A 62 7.49 15.32 -6.17
C GLU A 62 6.81 16.59 -5.65
N ARG A 63 7.13 17.01 -4.43
CA ARG A 63 6.47 18.13 -3.71
C ARG A 63 6.49 19.46 -4.47
N SER A 64 7.40 19.63 -5.43
CA SER A 64 7.48 20.83 -6.28
C SER A 64 6.64 20.75 -7.55
N LYS A 65 5.97 19.62 -7.81
CA LYS A 65 5.12 19.39 -8.98
C LYS A 65 3.66 19.32 -8.56
N GLU A 66 2.79 19.75 -9.46
CA GLU A 66 1.33 19.68 -9.26
C GLU A 66 0.79 18.27 -9.49
N GLU A 67 1.45 17.49 -10.37
CA GLU A 67 1.00 16.17 -10.78
C GLU A 67 1.94 15.07 -10.26
N GLY A 68 1.33 13.98 -9.77
CA GLY A 68 1.98 12.72 -9.45
C GLY A 68 2.08 11.80 -10.65
N VAL A 69 2.94 10.79 -10.55
CA VAL A 69 2.96 9.65 -11.48
C VAL A 69 2.31 8.47 -10.77
N GLU A 70 1.24 7.92 -11.34
CA GLU A 70 0.61 6.70 -10.84
C GLU A 70 1.58 5.52 -10.95
N ILE A 71 1.78 4.83 -9.82
CA ILE A 71 2.66 3.66 -9.72
C ILE A 71 1.88 2.39 -9.44
N ALA A 72 0.64 2.47 -8.96
CA ALA A 72 -0.28 1.35 -8.87
C ALA A 72 -1.73 1.83 -8.84
N TRP A 73 -2.65 0.98 -9.26
CA TRP A 73 -4.09 1.18 -9.07
C TRP A 73 -4.79 -0.16 -8.87
N ASP A 74 -5.90 -0.16 -8.14
CA ASP A 74 -6.70 -1.34 -7.81
C ASP A 74 -8.18 -1.00 -8.04
N ASP A 75 -8.82 -1.66 -9.02
CA ASP A 75 -10.18 -1.35 -9.50
C ASP A 75 -11.18 -2.51 -9.37
N GLU A 76 -10.84 -3.52 -8.57
CA GLU A 76 -11.53 -4.82 -8.40
C GLU A 76 -11.51 -5.75 -9.62
N ALA A 77 -11.35 -5.22 -10.83
CA ALA A 77 -11.34 -5.99 -12.06
C ALA A 77 -9.94 -6.54 -12.39
N HIS A 78 -8.89 -5.82 -11.99
CA HIS A 78 -7.50 -6.15 -12.28
C HIS A 78 -6.75 -6.42 -10.99
N PRO A 79 -6.68 -7.69 -10.56
CA PRO A 79 -6.13 -7.99 -9.25
C PRO A 79 -4.61 -7.77 -9.22
N HIS A 80 -4.07 -7.57 -8.02
CA HIS A 80 -2.63 -7.51 -7.74
C HIS A 80 -1.95 -6.20 -8.19
N PRO A 81 -2.30 -5.05 -7.58
CA PRO A 81 -1.77 -3.73 -7.90
C PRO A 81 -0.33 -3.53 -7.36
N PHE A 82 0.54 -4.52 -7.54
CA PHE A 82 1.79 -4.61 -6.81
C PHE A 82 2.87 -3.73 -7.45
N ALA A 83 3.26 -2.66 -6.77
CA ALA A 83 4.35 -1.76 -7.20
C ALA A 83 5.56 -1.79 -6.27
N LEU A 84 5.40 -2.30 -5.05
CA LEU A 84 6.43 -2.29 -4.01
C LEU A 84 6.92 -3.70 -3.69
N ARG A 85 8.22 -3.81 -3.42
CA ARG A 85 8.83 -4.94 -2.72
C ARG A 85 8.59 -4.82 -1.22
N LEU A 86 8.71 -5.92 -0.46
CA LEU A 86 8.49 -5.87 0.98
C LEU A 86 9.50 -4.97 1.71
N GLU A 87 10.78 -4.98 1.33
CA GLU A 87 11.77 -4.06 1.91
C GLU A 87 11.44 -2.60 1.64
N GLU A 88 10.89 -2.30 0.47
CA GLU A 88 10.51 -0.94 0.07
C GLU A 88 9.28 -0.47 0.85
N LEU A 89 8.27 -1.32 1.00
CA LEU A 89 7.14 -1.08 1.90
C LEU A 89 7.61 -0.75 3.31
N ASP A 90 8.54 -1.56 3.84
CA ASP A 90 9.07 -1.39 5.19
C ASP A 90 9.79 -0.06 5.37
N ALA A 91 10.71 0.27 4.46
CA ALA A 91 11.48 1.50 4.49
C ALA A 91 10.58 2.74 4.34
N ILE A 92 9.68 2.73 3.34
CA ILE A 92 8.78 3.85 3.06
C ILE A 92 7.82 4.08 4.23
N SER A 93 7.25 3.03 4.81
CA SER A 93 6.31 3.15 5.93
C SER A 93 6.98 3.70 7.19
N ASP A 94 8.21 3.26 7.46
CA ASP A 94 9.02 3.73 8.60
C ASP A 94 9.47 5.19 8.39
N ALA A 95 9.84 5.57 7.17
CA ALA A 95 10.14 6.96 6.84
C ALA A 95 8.91 7.86 6.99
N ALA A 96 7.77 7.45 6.43
CA ALA A 96 6.56 8.24 6.46
C ALA A 96 5.99 8.45 7.87
N SER A 97 6.02 7.41 8.69
CA SER A 97 5.55 7.49 10.08
C SER A 97 6.44 8.36 10.98
N ARG A 98 7.70 8.58 10.60
CA ARG A 98 8.65 9.44 11.33
C ARG A 98 8.79 10.84 10.74
N TYR A 99 8.13 11.11 9.61
CA TYR A 99 8.26 12.40 8.93
C TYR A 99 7.76 13.54 9.82
N PRO A 100 8.49 14.68 9.92
CA PRO A 100 8.04 15.83 10.71
C PRO A 100 6.66 16.33 10.30
N GLY A 101 5.71 16.34 11.24
CA GLY A 101 4.33 16.76 10.99
C GLY A 101 3.37 15.62 10.66
N TYR A 102 3.85 14.38 10.54
CA TYR A 102 2.98 13.20 10.55
C TYR A 102 2.30 13.07 11.91
N ASN A 103 0.97 12.94 11.92
CA ASN A 103 0.15 12.90 13.13
C ASN A 103 -0.78 11.67 13.20
N GLY A 104 -0.65 10.74 12.26
CA GLY A 104 -1.39 9.47 12.26
C GLY A 104 -0.72 8.40 13.15
N PRO A 105 -1.38 7.24 13.35
CA PRO A 105 -0.75 6.09 13.98
C PRO A 105 0.48 5.62 13.19
N SER A 106 1.55 5.23 13.87
CA SER A 106 2.80 4.82 13.21
C SER A 106 2.64 3.60 12.30
N ALA A 107 1.66 2.73 12.57
CA ALA A 107 1.36 1.56 11.75
C ALA A 107 0.56 1.90 10.46
N LEU A 108 -0.07 3.08 10.39
CA LEU A 108 -1.00 3.42 9.32
C LEU A 108 -0.36 3.42 7.91
N PRO A 109 0.85 3.97 7.68
CA PRO A 109 1.47 3.92 6.35
C PRO A 109 1.66 2.47 5.87
N PHE A 110 2.09 1.58 6.76
CA PHE A 110 2.25 0.15 6.44
C PHE A 110 0.90 -0.49 6.10
N LEU A 111 -0.13 -0.24 6.92
CA LEU A 111 -1.46 -0.81 6.74
C LEU A 111 -2.16 -0.33 5.46
N LEU A 112 -1.86 0.87 4.97
CA LEU A 112 -2.37 1.36 3.69
C LEU A 112 -1.58 0.81 2.50
N LEU A 113 -0.24 0.76 2.62
CA LEU A 113 0.63 0.47 1.49
C LEU A 113 0.84 -1.02 1.21
N PHE A 114 0.61 -1.92 2.19
CA PHE A 114 0.85 -3.36 1.97
C PHE A 114 0.00 -3.96 0.85
N ARG A 115 -1.14 -3.34 0.56
CA ARG A 115 -2.02 -3.72 -0.53
C ARG A 115 -1.30 -3.71 -1.87
N PHE A 116 -0.44 -2.72 -2.10
CA PHE A 116 0.37 -2.51 -3.29
C PHE A 116 1.72 -3.25 -3.27
N THR A 117 1.88 -4.24 -2.38
CA THR A 117 3.14 -4.96 -2.18
C THR A 117 2.99 -6.43 -2.56
N ALA A 118 3.87 -6.92 -3.43
CA ALA A 118 4.03 -8.36 -3.66
C ALA A 118 4.89 -8.95 -2.53
N VAL A 119 4.40 -10.02 -1.90
CA VAL A 119 5.09 -10.70 -0.80
C VAL A 119 5.48 -12.10 -1.28
N LEU A 120 6.78 -12.39 -1.31
CA LEU A 120 7.26 -13.69 -1.76
C LEU A 120 7.10 -14.76 -0.65
N PRO A 121 7.00 -16.05 -1.00
CA PRO A 121 6.81 -17.13 -0.01
C PRO A 121 7.85 -17.13 1.12
N GLU A 122 9.12 -16.86 0.80
CA GLU A 122 10.22 -16.79 1.76
C GLU A 122 10.14 -15.58 2.70
N GLU A 123 9.40 -14.54 2.31
CA GLU A 123 9.21 -13.31 3.07
C GLU A 123 7.98 -13.37 3.98
N TRP A 124 7.10 -14.36 3.76
CA TRP A 124 5.78 -14.42 4.35
C TRP A 124 5.80 -14.31 5.88
N HIS A 125 6.68 -15.06 6.55
CA HIS A 125 6.74 -15.03 8.02
C HIS A 125 7.07 -13.63 8.57
N ARG A 126 7.97 -12.90 7.90
CA ARG A 126 8.33 -11.51 8.26
C ARG A 126 7.13 -10.58 8.03
N PHE A 127 6.48 -10.71 6.88
CA PHE A 127 5.31 -9.93 6.52
C PHE A 127 4.16 -10.15 7.52
N GLU A 128 3.79 -11.39 7.76
CA GLU A 128 2.72 -11.79 8.68
C GLU A 128 2.96 -11.24 10.08
N THR A 129 4.17 -11.43 10.62
CA THR A 129 4.53 -10.92 11.96
C THR A 129 4.31 -9.41 12.06
N LYS A 130 4.73 -8.64 11.04
CA LYS A 130 4.60 -7.19 11.02
C LYS A 130 3.15 -6.75 10.83
N LEU A 131 2.40 -7.43 9.95
CA LEU A 131 0.99 -7.17 9.69
C LEU A 131 0.14 -7.42 10.94
N THR A 132 0.35 -8.55 11.63
CA THR A 132 -0.30 -8.86 12.90
C THR A 132 0.03 -7.80 13.96
N ALA A 133 1.30 -7.39 14.08
CA ALA A 133 1.69 -6.34 15.03
C ALA A 133 1.04 -4.98 14.69
N ALA A 134 0.97 -4.63 13.40
CA ALA A 134 0.36 -3.39 12.93
C ALA A 134 -1.14 -3.34 13.25
N PHE A 135 -1.91 -4.39 12.93
CA PHE A 135 -3.33 -4.45 13.28
C PHE A 135 -3.58 -4.52 14.79
N ASN A 136 -2.76 -5.26 15.53
CA ASN A 136 -2.85 -5.29 17.01
C ASN A 136 -2.64 -3.91 17.63
N SER A 137 -1.79 -3.06 17.03
CA SER A 137 -1.57 -1.70 17.52
C SER A 137 -2.82 -0.81 17.45
N LEU A 138 -3.78 -1.15 16.59
CA LEU A 138 -5.06 -0.44 16.48
C LEU A 138 -6.08 -0.88 17.53
N GLN A 139 -5.88 -2.05 18.15
CA GLN A 139 -6.77 -2.63 19.17
C GLN A 139 -8.23 -2.80 18.71
N LEU A 140 -8.43 -3.13 17.42
CA LEU A 140 -9.77 -3.24 16.82
C LEU A 140 -10.30 -4.67 16.71
N PHE A 141 -9.42 -5.65 16.66
CA PHE A 141 -9.74 -7.05 16.40
C PHE A 141 -9.42 -7.90 17.62
N THR A 142 -10.25 -8.89 17.89
CA THR A 142 -9.89 -10.01 18.76
C THR A 142 -8.81 -10.87 18.08
N ALA A 143 -8.15 -11.74 18.85
CA ALA A 143 -7.14 -12.64 18.30
C ALA A 143 -7.72 -13.61 17.23
N GLU A 144 -8.97 -14.03 17.39
CA GLU A 144 -9.68 -14.88 16.43
C GLU A 144 -9.97 -14.13 15.14
N GLU A 145 -10.60 -12.95 15.21
CA GLU A 145 -10.90 -12.11 14.04
C GLU A 145 -9.63 -11.69 13.30
N LEU A 146 -8.55 -11.39 14.03
CA LEU A 146 -7.26 -11.08 13.42
C LEU A 146 -6.68 -12.30 12.69
N GLY A 147 -6.83 -13.51 13.25
CA GLY A 147 -6.45 -14.74 12.59
C GLY A 147 -7.18 -14.94 11.25
N GLU A 148 -8.49 -14.70 11.23
CA GLU A 148 -9.32 -14.76 10.02
C GLU A 148 -8.90 -13.70 8.98
N LEU A 149 -8.68 -12.47 9.44
CA LEU A 149 -8.22 -11.36 8.61
C LEU A 149 -6.88 -11.68 7.94
N ILE A 150 -5.90 -12.14 8.71
CA ILE A 150 -4.58 -12.52 8.19
C ILE A 150 -4.72 -13.68 7.20
N ALA A 151 -5.50 -14.70 7.53
CA ALA A 151 -5.73 -15.83 6.64
C ALA A 151 -6.32 -15.37 5.30
N HIS A 152 -7.25 -14.41 5.27
CA HIS A 152 -7.76 -13.87 4.01
C HIS A 152 -6.66 -13.16 3.21
N ILE A 153 -5.87 -12.29 3.85
CA ILE A 153 -4.77 -11.57 3.20
C ILE A 153 -3.74 -12.55 2.60
N THR A 154 -3.49 -13.68 3.27
CA THR A 154 -2.68 -14.78 2.74
C THR A 154 -3.16 -15.25 1.37
N HIS A 155 -4.46 -15.54 1.24
CA HIS A 155 -5.03 -16.03 -0.02
C HIS A 155 -4.91 -15.00 -1.16
N MET A 156 -4.99 -13.70 -0.85
CA MET A 156 -4.84 -12.63 -1.84
C MET A 156 -3.39 -12.43 -2.31
N LYS A 157 -2.39 -12.87 -1.54
CA LYS A 157 -0.97 -12.60 -1.80
C LYS A 157 -0.15 -13.79 -2.27
N PHE A 158 -0.58 -15.03 -2.01
CA PHE A 158 0.12 -16.24 -2.46
C PHE A 158 -0.12 -16.52 -3.93
N LEU A 159 0.70 -15.91 -4.78
CA LEU A 159 0.68 -16.05 -6.23
C LEU A 159 2.09 -16.25 -6.77
N ASP A 160 2.19 -16.76 -7.99
CA ASP A 160 3.48 -17.06 -8.64
C ASP A 160 4.11 -15.80 -9.24
N PHE A 161 4.37 -14.80 -8.38
CA PHE A 161 5.07 -13.57 -8.72
C PHE A 161 6.52 -13.61 -8.26
N HIS A 162 7.40 -13.02 -9.06
CA HIS A 162 8.84 -12.95 -8.82
C HIS A 162 9.34 -11.54 -9.10
N TRP A 163 10.15 -11.01 -8.20
CA TRP A 163 10.92 -9.79 -8.46
C TRP A 163 12.20 -10.13 -9.20
N ILE A 164 12.39 -9.53 -10.38
CA ILE A 164 13.60 -9.70 -11.18
C ILE A 164 14.32 -8.36 -11.28
N HIS A 165 15.62 -8.37 -11.00
CA HIS A 165 16.48 -7.22 -11.26
C HIS A 165 17.04 -7.30 -12.68
N THR A 166 16.68 -6.34 -13.55
CA THR A 166 17.10 -6.31 -14.96
C THR A 166 18.49 -5.72 -15.18
N GLY A 167 19.22 -5.44 -14.09
CA GLY A 167 20.50 -4.72 -14.09
C GLY A 167 20.34 -3.22 -13.85
N GLN A 168 19.19 -2.65 -14.18
CA GLN A 168 18.86 -1.25 -13.91
C GLN A 168 17.72 -1.11 -12.90
N ASN A 169 16.69 -1.95 -13.01
CA ASN A 169 15.46 -1.80 -12.25
C ASN A 169 14.98 -3.15 -11.71
N TRP A 170 14.27 -3.10 -10.59
CA TRP A 170 13.41 -4.20 -10.15
C TRP A 170 12.06 -4.13 -10.86
N VAL A 171 11.65 -5.26 -11.45
CA VAL A 171 10.35 -5.43 -12.11
C VAL A 171 9.65 -6.67 -11.57
N LEU A 172 8.32 -6.66 -11.52
CA LEU A 172 7.52 -7.82 -11.16
C LEU A 172 7.24 -8.66 -12.41
N VAL A 173 7.36 -9.98 -12.27
CA VAL A 173 7.04 -10.96 -13.31
C VAL A 173 6.15 -12.04 -12.72
N GLY A 174 5.13 -12.45 -13.46
CA GLY A 174 4.24 -13.57 -13.17
C GLY A 174 2.99 -13.48 -14.03
N ASP A 175 2.21 -14.56 -14.08
CA ASP A 175 0.94 -14.58 -14.82
C ASP A 175 -0.05 -13.60 -14.17
N ASP A 176 -0.82 -12.89 -15.00
CA ASP A 176 -1.84 -11.92 -14.56
C ASP A 176 -1.32 -10.80 -13.63
N ALA A 177 -0.02 -10.46 -13.72
CA ALA A 177 0.54 -9.31 -13.02
C ALA A 177 0.05 -8.00 -13.68
N TYR A 178 -1.02 -7.40 -13.15
CA TYR A 178 -1.46 -6.03 -13.53
C TYR A 178 -0.61 -4.92 -12.89
N SER A 179 0.61 -5.25 -12.49
CA SER A 179 1.59 -4.30 -11.98
C SER A 179 2.01 -3.30 -13.05
N LEU A 180 1.99 -2.01 -12.71
CA LEU A 180 2.63 -0.98 -13.54
C LEU A 180 4.16 -1.09 -13.53
N ARG A 181 4.77 -1.80 -12.56
CA ARG A 181 6.22 -1.98 -12.42
C ARG A 181 6.71 -3.21 -13.17
N ASN A 182 6.53 -3.21 -14.49
CA ASN A 182 6.92 -4.29 -15.38
C ASN A 182 7.90 -3.82 -16.47
N HIS A 183 8.47 -4.75 -17.23
CA HIS A 183 9.48 -4.47 -18.24
C HIS A 183 8.95 -3.81 -19.53
N HIS A 184 7.63 -3.73 -19.70
CA HIS A 184 6.97 -3.13 -20.85
C HIS A 184 6.46 -1.70 -20.60
N ASN A 185 6.43 -1.26 -19.33
CA ASN A 185 5.94 0.06 -18.97
C ASN A 185 7.10 1.06 -18.78
N ASP A 186 7.40 1.82 -19.83
CA ASP A 186 8.42 2.88 -19.80
C ASP A 186 7.97 4.15 -19.08
N GLN A 187 6.67 4.28 -18.77
CA GLN A 187 6.11 5.40 -18.01
C GLN A 187 6.26 5.21 -16.50
N PHE A 188 6.59 3.99 -16.04
CA PHE A 188 6.81 3.76 -14.62
C PHE A 188 8.03 4.55 -14.13
N PRO A 189 7.94 5.30 -13.01
CA PRO A 189 8.96 6.25 -12.57
C PRO A 189 10.09 5.54 -11.82
N PHE A 190 10.79 4.61 -12.49
CA PHE A 190 11.84 3.79 -11.90
C PHE A 190 12.93 4.61 -11.19
N ALA A 191 13.40 5.68 -11.84
CA ALA A 191 14.47 6.52 -11.31
C ALA A 191 14.06 7.26 -10.02
N GLN A 192 12.83 7.77 -9.97
CA GLN A 192 12.32 8.50 -8.81
C GLN A 192 12.02 7.56 -7.65
N LEU A 193 11.48 6.36 -7.93
CA LEU A 193 11.29 5.35 -6.90
C LEU A 193 12.63 4.90 -6.31
N GLU A 194 13.62 4.63 -7.16
CA GLU A 194 14.97 4.27 -6.71
C GLU A 194 15.62 5.41 -5.89
N GLU A 195 15.43 6.67 -6.28
CA GLU A 195 15.88 7.83 -5.50
C GLU A 195 15.27 7.84 -4.09
N ILE A 196 13.96 7.53 -3.96
CA ILE A 196 13.34 7.36 -2.64
C ILE A 196 14.07 6.27 -1.88
N ILE A 197 14.15 5.06 -2.44
CA ILE A 197 14.67 3.91 -1.71
C ILE A 197 16.10 4.15 -1.23
N GLN A 198 16.96 4.71 -2.07
CA GLN A 198 18.34 5.06 -1.71
C GLN A 198 18.42 6.17 -0.65
N SER A 199 17.44 7.08 -0.59
CA SER A 199 17.41 8.12 0.45
C SER A 199 17.02 7.60 1.83
N LEU A 200 16.44 6.39 1.91
CA LEU A 200 15.94 5.80 3.15
C LEU A 200 16.93 4.82 3.81
N GLY A 201 18.05 4.49 3.15
CA GLY A 201 19.07 3.56 3.66
C GLY A 201 20.29 3.43 2.76
#